data_AF-A0A661F2Z4-F1
#
_entry.id   AF-A0A661F2Z4-F1
#
_cell.length_a   1.000
_cell.length_b   1.000
_cell.length_c   1.000
_cell.angle_alpha   90.00
_cell.angle_beta   90.00
_cell.angle_gamma   90.00
#
_symmetry.space_group_name_H-M   'P 1'
#
loop_
_entity.id
_entity.type
_entity.pdbx_description
1 polymer ?
#
loop_
_entity_poly.entity_id
_entity_poly.type
_entity_poly.pdbx_seq_one_letter_code
_entity_poly.pdbx_strand_id
1 'polypeptide(L)'
;MEEFLKQDYKGMQHKWKNGFNSNSEDALTWSCFDVLANFEFKKKISVLNKIFEDAYESNEKLFIDDGQYESDQLKIHVGKQYTGATSRESTEVDASIEMPGKLIFIEAKLYSTVSVASPPEKPHDQIARKLRIGLDSPLQDAREFFFIFLDIAPVDKLTRRKSKEEVLTPSKGEYNEKWKSAWIYKYYKNGRNNSLRPLTEALEGIEAPPVESIASNMGWLTWSDLFKSVLQGAVTG
;
A
#
# COMPACT_ATOMS: atom_id res chain seq x y z
N MET A 1 -18.05 -8.22 7.40
CA MET A 1 -16.83 -8.76 8.04
C MET A 1 -16.78 -10.29 8.00
N GLU A 2 -17.79 -11.00 8.50
CA GLU A 2 -17.74 -12.47 8.62
C GLU A 2 -17.56 -13.20 7.26
N GLU A 3 -18.27 -12.77 6.22
CA GLU A 3 -18.11 -13.32 4.86
C GLU A 3 -16.71 -13.06 4.29
N PHE A 4 -16.10 -11.91 4.57
CA PHE A 4 -14.72 -11.59 4.20
C PHE A 4 -13.72 -12.49 4.94
N LEU A 5 -13.91 -12.70 6.25
CA LEU A 5 -13.04 -13.55 7.05
C LEU A 5 -13.11 -15.02 6.64
N LYS A 6 -14.25 -15.47 6.10
CA LYS A 6 -14.47 -16.83 5.59
C LYS A 6 -13.93 -17.05 4.18
N GLN A 7 -13.42 -16.02 3.49
CA GLN A 7 -12.81 -16.18 2.17
C GLN A 7 -11.57 -17.08 2.26
N ASP A 8 -11.46 -17.99 1.30
CA ASP A 8 -10.36 -18.92 1.21
C ASP A 8 -9.18 -18.28 0.48
N TYR A 9 -7.99 -18.30 1.10
CA TYR A 9 -6.73 -17.92 0.45
C TYR A 9 -5.85 -19.16 0.33
N LYS A 10 -5.77 -19.72 -0.88
CA LYS A 10 -4.98 -20.91 -1.21
C LYS A 10 -5.29 -22.16 -0.35
N GLY A 11 -6.56 -22.41 -0.03
CA GLY A 11 -7.00 -23.57 0.76
C GLY A 11 -6.83 -23.37 2.27
N MET A 12 -6.64 -22.13 2.74
CA MET A 12 -6.55 -21.76 4.14
C MET A 12 -7.47 -20.58 4.43
N GLN A 13 -8.20 -20.67 5.55
CA GLN A 13 -8.91 -19.52 6.14
C GLN A 13 -7.93 -18.60 6.88
N HIS A 14 -6.91 -18.10 6.16
CA HIS A 14 -5.89 -17.19 6.68
C HIS A 14 -6.52 -15.96 7.34
N LYS A 15 -7.57 -15.41 6.70
CA LYS A 15 -8.31 -14.25 7.19
C LYS A 15 -9.05 -14.56 8.49
N TRP A 16 -9.68 -15.72 8.60
CA TRP A 16 -10.33 -16.17 9.84
C TRP A 16 -9.33 -16.33 11.00
N LYS A 17 -8.18 -16.97 10.73
CA LYS A 17 -7.16 -17.22 11.77
C LYS A 17 -6.54 -15.92 12.30
N ASN A 18 -6.34 -14.95 11.43
CA ASN A 18 -5.65 -13.70 11.76
C ASN A 18 -6.61 -12.60 12.23
N GLY A 19 -7.85 -12.56 11.71
CA GLY A 19 -8.81 -11.47 11.95
C GLY A 19 -9.27 -11.30 13.39
N PHE A 20 -9.10 -12.30 14.26
CA PHE A 20 -9.44 -12.22 15.70
C PHE A 20 -8.21 -12.10 16.60
N ASN A 21 -7.00 -12.03 16.03
CA ASN A 21 -5.77 -11.89 16.80
C ASN A 21 -5.36 -10.42 16.86
N SER A 22 -5.39 -9.83 18.05
CA SER A 22 -4.98 -8.44 18.28
C SER A 22 -3.50 -8.16 18.00
N ASN A 23 -2.68 -9.20 17.86
CA ASN A 23 -1.28 -9.11 17.44
C ASN A 23 -1.09 -9.37 15.93
N SER A 24 -2.16 -9.51 15.15
CA SER A 24 -2.07 -9.69 13.70
C SER A 24 -1.99 -8.34 12.99
N GLU A 25 -0.95 -8.15 12.18
CA GLU A 25 -0.80 -7.03 11.25
C GLU A 25 -2.01 -6.88 10.33
N ASP A 26 -2.52 -7.99 9.80
CA ASP A 26 -3.72 -8.01 8.97
C ASP A 26 -4.92 -7.47 9.74
N ALA A 27 -5.19 -7.99 10.94
CA ALA A 27 -6.33 -7.56 11.76
C ALA A 27 -6.26 -6.08 12.13
N LEU A 28 -5.07 -5.58 12.48
CA LEU A 28 -4.86 -4.16 12.78
C LEU A 28 -5.13 -3.29 11.54
N THR A 29 -4.64 -3.70 10.37
CA THR A 29 -4.83 -2.97 9.11
C THR A 29 -6.31 -2.92 8.78
N TRP A 30 -6.94 -4.09 8.78
CA TRP A 30 -8.34 -4.27 8.43
C TRP A 30 -9.25 -3.49 9.37
N SER A 31 -8.97 -3.51 10.68
CA SER A 31 -9.75 -2.75 11.67
C SER A 31 -9.68 -1.25 11.42
N CYS A 32 -8.48 -0.70 11.13
CA CYS A 32 -8.33 0.74 10.86
C CYS A 32 -9.14 1.17 9.63
N PHE A 33 -9.00 0.42 8.53
CA PHE A 33 -9.65 0.77 7.27
C PHE A 33 -11.15 0.42 7.26
N ASP A 34 -11.61 -0.57 8.00
CA ASP A 34 -13.04 -0.88 8.19
C ASP A 34 -13.73 0.22 9.01
N VAL A 35 -13.11 0.69 10.11
CA VAL A 35 -13.62 1.83 10.87
C VAL A 35 -13.70 3.08 9.99
N LEU A 36 -12.63 3.38 9.24
CA LEU A 36 -12.60 4.51 8.32
C LEU A 36 -13.65 4.41 7.21
N ALA A 37 -13.89 3.20 6.68
CA ALA A 37 -14.91 2.94 5.66
C ALA A 37 -16.33 3.26 6.17
N ASN A 38 -16.58 3.12 7.47
CA ASN A 38 -17.87 3.33 8.10
C ASN A 38 -18.07 4.73 8.72
N PHE A 39 -17.08 5.63 8.62
CA PHE A 39 -17.28 7.02 9.01
C PHE A 39 -18.31 7.73 8.12
N GLU A 40 -19.01 8.69 8.71
CA GLU A 40 -19.78 9.68 7.95
C GLU A 40 -18.90 10.34 6.88
N PHE A 41 -19.48 10.65 5.74
CA PHE A 41 -18.70 10.95 4.54
C PHE A 41 -17.75 12.15 4.69
N LYS A 42 -18.21 13.26 5.28
CA LYS A 42 -17.37 14.45 5.53
C LYS A 42 -16.19 14.13 6.45
N LYS A 43 -16.44 13.32 7.47
CA LYS A 43 -15.44 12.87 8.44
C LYS A 43 -14.42 11.91 7.81
N LYS A 44 -14.89 11.00 6.97
CA LYS A 44 -14.06 10.10 6.16
C LYS A 44 -13.11 10.89 5.27
N ILE A 45 -13.60 11.92 4.57
CA ILE A 45 -12.77 12.81 3.76
C ILE A 45 -11.70 13.52 4.62
N SER A 46 -12.11 14.12 5.74
CA SER A 46 -11.17 14.83 6.62
C SER A 46 -10.03 13.92 7.11
N VAL A 47 -10.36 12.71 7.55
CA VAL A 47 -9.36 11.73 8.01
C VAL A 47 -8.48 11.22 6.86
N LEU A 48 -9.06 11.00 5.67
CA LEU A 48 -8.30 10.61 4.48
C LEU A 48 -7.33 11.69 4.04
N ASN A 49 -7.76 12.95 4.00
CA ASN A 49 -6.88 14.08 3.69
C ASN A 49 -5.70 14.14 4.65
N LYS A 50 -5.93 13.89 5.95
CA LYS A 50 -4.82 13.83 6.93
C LYS A 50 -3.87 12.67 6.67
N ILE A 51 -4.40 11.48 6.39
CA ILE A 51 -3.61 10.30 6.03
C ILE A 51 -2.77 10.56 4.77
N PHE A 52 -3.34 11.22 3.75
CA PHE A 52 -2.64 11.55 2.53
C PHE A 52 -1.58 12.63 2.75
N GLU A 53 -1.88 13.66 3.53
CA GLU A 53 -0.92 14.68 3.91
C GLU A 53 0.31 14.05 4.59
N ASP A 54 0.08 13.18 5.57
CA ASP A 54 1.16 12.51 6.31
C ASP A 54 1.94 11.53 5.40
N ALA A 55 1.25 10.82 4.48
CA ALA A 55 1.89 9.86 3.59
C ALA A 55 2.76 10.49 2.49
N TYR A 56 2.44 11.73 2.08
CA TYR A 56 3.08 12.43 0.95
C TYR A 56 3.80 13.71 1.35
N GLU A 57 4.14 13.87 2.65
CA GLU A 57 4.90 15.02 3.17
C GLU A 57 4.24 16.37 2.80
N SER A 58 2.94 16.47 3.01
CA SER A 58 2.10 17.64 2.70
C SER A 58 1.98 17.97 1.19
N ASN A 59 2.23 17.01 0.30
CA ASN A 59 1.93 17.16 -1.12
C ASN A 59 0.43 16.92 -1.39
N GLU A 60 -0.27 17.94 -1.87
CA GLU A 60 -1.74 17.99 -2.00
C GLU A 60 -2.33 17.14 -3.16
N LYS A 61 -1.55 16.26 -3.80
CA LYS A 61 -2.01 15.45 -4.96
C LYS A 61 -3.27 14.63 -4.72
N LEU A 62 -3.50 14.21 -3.49
CA LEU A 62 -4.63 13.38 -3.08
C LEU A 62 -5.66 14.14 -2.25
N PHE A 63 -5.54 15.47 -2.12
CA PHE A 63 -6.48 16.24 -1.34
C PHE A 63 -7.89 16.16 -1.96
N ILE A 64 -8.88 15.95 -1.10
CA ILE A 64 -10.29 15.85 -1.46
C ILE A 64 -11.03 17.06 -0.90
N ASP A 65 -11.57 17.90 -1.78
CA ASP A 65 -12.36 19.07 -1.40
C ASP A 65 -13.76 18.69 -0.91
N ASP A 66 -14.36 19.52 -0.04
CA ASP A 66 -15.77 19.32 0.37
C ASP A 66 -16.68 19.43 -0.86
N GLY A 67 -17.55 18.43 -1.03
CA GLY A 67 -18.44 18.33 -2.19
C GLY A 67 -17.78 17.89 -3.50
N GLN A 68 -16.49 17.51 -3.51
CA GLN A 68 -15.85 17.00 -4.73
C GLN A 68 -16.44 15.66 -5.19
N TYR A 69 -16.84 14.82 -4.25
CA TYR A 69 -17.41 13.49 -4.51
C TYR A 69 -18.68 13.28 -3.71
N GLU A 70 -19.52 12.38 -4.20
CA GLU A 70 -20.65 11.82 -3.47
C GLU A 70 -20.23 10.59 -2.65
N SER A 71 -21.04 10.26 -1.64
CA SER A 71 -20.69 9.22 -0.66
C SER A 71 -20.46 7.83 -1.24
N ASP A 72 -21.10 7.49 -2.36
CA ASP A 72 -21.01 6.20 -3.05
C ASP A 72 -19.82 6.11 -4.02
N GLN A 73 -19.18 7.24 -4.33
CA GLN A 73 -18.06 7.33 -5.26
C GLN A 73 -16.72 7.01 -4.59
N LEU A 74 -16.61 7.12 -3.26
CA LEU A 74 -15.41 6.80 -2.49
C LEU A 74 -15.58 5.47 -1.75
N LYS A 75 -14.81 4.46 -2.15
CA LYS A 75 -14.85 3.12 -1.58
C LYS A 75 -13.51 2.75 -0.97
N ILE A 76 -13.55 2.26 0.26
CA ILE A 76 -12.40 1.67 0.95
C ILE A 76 -12.63 0.15 0.95
N HIS A 77 -11.67 -0.58 0.41
CA HIS A 77 -11.69 -2.04 0.37
C HIS A 77 -10.55 -2.61 1.18
N VAL A 78 -10.84 -3.64 1.95
CA VAL A 78 -9.88 -4.34 2.82
C VAL A 78 -9.61 -5.72 2.23
N GLY A 79 -8.33 -6.11 2.11
CA GLY A 79 -7.92 -7.43 1.62
C GLY A 79 -8.50 -7.79 0.25
N LYS A 80 -8.64 -6.81 -0.65
CA LYS A 80 -9.21 -7.02 -1.99
C LYS A 80 -8.14 -7.53 -2.94
N GLN A 81 -8.49 -8.53 -3.74
CA GLN A 81 -7.64 -9.04 -4.80
C GLN A 81 -7.79 -8.19 -6.07
N TYR A 82 -6.66 -7.79 -6.65
CA TYR A 82 -6.58 -7.13 -7.95
C TYR A 82 -5.79 -7.99 -8.91
N THR A 83 -6.15 -7.90 -10.19
CA THR A 83 -5.44 -8.58 -11.28
C THR A 83 -5.14 -7.56 -12.36
N GLY A 84 -3.89 -7.48 -12.81
CA GLY A 84 -3.49 -6.59 -13.89
C GLY A 84 -4.18 -6.97 -15.20
N ALA A 85 -4.61 -5.96 -15.96
CA ALA A 85 -5.38 -6.15 -17.20
C ALA A 85 -4.57 -6.88 -18.28
N THR A 86 -3.28 -6.58 -18.41
CA THR A 86 -2.41 -7.14 -19.45
C THR A 86 -1.47 -8.22 -18.92
N SER A 87 -0.87 -8.00 -17.75
CA SER A 87 0.11 -8.89 -17.12
C SER A 87 -0.51 -10.19 -16.59
N ARG A 88 -1.82 -10.16 -16.26
CA ARG A 88 -2.54 -11.24 -15.53
C ARG A 88 -1.90 -11.59 -14.19
N GLU A 89 -1.01 -10.74 -13.67
CA GLU A 89 -0.48 -10.85 -12.31
C GLU A 89 -1.60 -10.51 -11.32
N SER A 90 -1.72 -11.27 -10.23
CA SER A 90 -2.73 -11.00 -9.20
C SER A 90 -2.09 -10.83 -7.83
N THR A 91 -2.65 -9.93 -7.03
CA THR A 91 -2.22 -9.72 -5.64
C THR A 91 -3.40 -9.31 -4.76
N GLU A 92 -3.41 -9.79 -3.52
CA GLU A 92 -4.29 -9.25 -2.47
C GLU A 92 -3.64 -8.00 -1.90
N VAL A 93 -4.37 -6.90 -1.79
CA VAL A 93 -3.92 -5.63 -1.21
C VAL A 93 -4.54 -5.45 0.17
N ASP A 94 -3.72 -5.10 1.16
CA ASP A 94 -4.14 -5.02 2.57
C ASP A 94 -5.29 -4.02 2.75
N ALA A 95 -5.16 -2.85 2.13
CA ALA A 95 -6.26 -1.92 1.92
C ALA A 95 -6.12 -1.17 0.59
N SER A 96 -7.24 -0.74 0.03
CA SER A 96 -7.27 0.06 -1.19
C SER A 96 -8.38 1.09 -1.12
N ILE A 97 -8.17 2.22 -1.79
CA ILE A 97 -9.14 3.30 -1.87
C ILE A 97 -9.41 3.57 -3.35
N GLU A 98 -10.67 3.47 -3.72
CA GLU A 98 -11.17 3.75 -5.05
C GLU A 98 -12.02 5.01 -5.02
N MET A 99 -11.68 5.97 -5.87
CA MET A 99 -12.47 7.19 -6.08
C MET A 99 -12.39 7.61 -7.55
N PRO A 100 -13.25 8.53 -8.03
CA PRO A 100 -13.20 8.96 -9.42
C PRO A 100 -11.80 9.41 -9.85
N GLY A 101 -11.28 8.77 -10.89
CA GLY A 101 -9.96 9.06 -11.46
C GLY A 101 -8.75 8.62 -10.62
N LYS A 102 -8.92 7.99 -9.44
CA LYS A 102 -7.79 7.57 -8.60
C LYS A 102 -7.95 6.16 -8.02
N LEU A 103 -6.83 5.46 -7.93
CA LEU A 103 -6.69 4.18 -7.24
C LEU A 103 -5.49 4.26 -6.29
N ILE A 104 -5.72 4.02 -5.01
CA ILE A 104 -4.68 4.02 -3.99
C ILE A 104 -4.54 2.61 -3.43
N PHE A 105 -3.35 2.02 -3.50
CA PHE A 105 -3.02 0.81 -2.77
C PHE A 105 -2.28 1.15 -1.49
N ILE A 106 -2.66 0.51 -0.38
CA ILE A 106 -1.95 0.54 0.88
C ILE A 106 -1.41 -0.86 1.17
N GLU A 107 -0.08 -0.95 1.29
CA GLU A 107 0.62 -2.16 1.71
C GLU A 107 1.17 -1.94 3.12
N ALA A 108 0.70 -2.73 4.07
CA ALA A 108 1.04 -2.62 5.48
C ALA A 108 2.12 -3.62 5.85
N LYS A 109 3.12 -3.18 6.62
CA LYS A 109 4.16 -4.00 7.21
C LYS A 109 4.49 -3.48 8.61
N LEU A 110 3.99 -4.12 9.64
CA LEU A 110 4.28 -3.82 11.05
C LEU A 110 5.41 -4.71 11.58
N TYR A 111 5.26 -6.03 11.47
CA TYR A 111 6.17 -6.99 12.11
C TYR A 111 7.14 -7.65 11.13
N SER A 112 6.74 -7.73 9.87
CA SER A 112 7.49 -8.46 8.83
C SER A 112 8.10 -7.52 7.80
N THR A 113 9.04 -8.07 7.02
CA THR A 113 9.59 -7.40 5.84
C THR A 113 8.84 -7.76 4.57
N VAL A 114 9.03 -6.95 3.54
CA VAL A 114 8.52 -7.27 2.20
C VAL A 114 9.14 -8.56 1.68
N SER A 115 8.32 -9.38 1.03
CA SER A 115 8.84 -10.55 0.32
C SER A 115 9.67 -10.13 -0.90
N VAL A 116 10.90 -10.61 -0.96
CA VAL A 116 11.79 -10.44 -2.12
C VAL A 116 11.32 -11.30 -3.31
N ALA A 117 11.87 -11.03 -4.49
CA ALA A 117 11.62 -11.85 -5.67
C ALA A 117 12.12 -13.30 -5.47
N SER A 118 11.38 -14.25 -6.02
CA SER A 118 11.71 -15.67 -6.10
C SER A 118 11.28 -16.19 -7.47
N PRO A 119 12.05 -15.90 -8.54
CA PRO A 119 11.73 -16.38 -9.88
C PRO A 119 11.86 -17.92 -10.00
N PRO A 120 11.05 -18.57 -10.86
CA PRO A 120 10.10 -17.94 -11.79
C PRO A 120 8.74 -17.60 -11.17
N GLU A 121 8.37 -18.15 -10.01
CA GLU A 121 7.00 -18.04 -9.47
C GLU A 121 6.64 -16.62 -9.01
N LYS A 122 7.63 -15.87 -8.50
CA LYS A 122 7.48 -14.48 -8.05
C LYS A 122 8.63 -13.64 -8.63
N PRO A 123 8.56 -13.25 -9.90
CA PRO A 123 9.67 -12.56 -10.57
C PRO A 123 9.97 -11.18 -9.98
N HIS A 124 8.98 -10.57 -9.34
CA HIS A 124 9.09 -9.25 -8.72
C HIS A 124 8.90 -9.35 -7.20
N ASP A 125 9.57 -8.48 -6.44
CA ASP A 125 9.31 -8.31 -5.01
C ASP A 125 7.92 -7.71 -4.76
N GLN A 126 7.50 -7.69 -3.50
CA GLN A 126 6.16 -7.26 -3.10
C GLN A 126 5.81 -5.84 -3.51
N ILE A 127 6.74 -4.88 -3.38
CA ILE A 127 6.46 -3.49 -3.76
C ILE A 127 6.32 -3.42 -5.28
N ALA A 128 7.26 -4.00 -6.03
CA ALA A 128 7.21 -4.02 -7.49
C ALA A 128 5.90 -4.66 -8.01
N ARG A 129 5.47 -5.80 -7.46
CA ARG A 129 4.18 -6.43 -7.84
C ARG A 129 2.99 -5.50 -7.63
N LYS A 130 2.95 -4.74 -6.53
CA LYS A 130 1.85 -3.81 -6.22
C LYS A 130 1.82 -2.66 -7.21
N LEU A 131 3.00 -2.10 -7.53
CA LEU A 131 3.13 -1.05 -8.53
C LEU A 131 2.68 -1.54 -9.90
N ARG A 132 3.20 -2.69 -10.36
CA ARG A 132 2.84 -3.30 -11.65
C ARG A 132 1.35 -3.51 -11.78
N ILE A 133 0.72 -4.16 -10.80
CA ILE A 133 -0.73 -4.44 -10.84
C ILE A 133 -1.56 -3.16 -10.76
N GLY A 134 -1.15 -2.18 -9.95
CA GLY A 134 -1.86 -0.91 -9.83
C GLY A 134 -1.81 -0.05 -11.10
N LEU A 135 -0.68 -0.09 -11.81
CA LEU A 135 -0.46 0.63 -13.07
C LEU A 135 -1.07 -0.07 -14.28
N ASP A 136 -1.21 -1.40 -14.23
CA ASP A 136 -1.81 -2.23 -15.29
C ASP A 136 -3.35 -2.18 -15.27
N SER A 137 -3.93 -1.02 -14.96
CA SER A 137 -5.37 -0.69 -15.00
C SER A 137 -6.28 -1.84 -14.54
N PRO A 138 -6.17 -2.30 -13.29
CA PRO A 138 -6.84 -3.54 -12.84
C PRO A 138 -8.37 -3.41 -12.77
N LEU A 139 -8.89 -2.18 -12.87
CA LEU A 139 -10.32 -1.86 -12.93
C LEU A 139 -10.81 -1.58 -14.36
N GLN A 140 -9.92 -1.70 -15.36
CA GLN A 140 -10.19 -1.44 -16.78
C GLN A 140 -10.71 -0.02 -17.06
N ASP A 141 -10.31 0.96 -16.24
CA ASP A 141 -10.62 2.37 -16.41
C ASP A 141 -9.37 3.24 -16.26
N ALA A 142 -9.47 4.48 -16.75
CA ALA A 142 -8.38 5.45 -16.66
C ALA A 142 -8.34 6.06 -15.25
N ARG A 143 -7.38 5.64 -14.44
CA ARG A 143 -7.11 6.20 -13.11
C ARG A 143 -5.64 6.48 -12.91
N GLU A 144 -5.35 7.55 -12.18
CA GLU A 144 -4.03 7.76 -11.62
C GLU A 144 -3.82 6.81 -10.43
N PHE A 145 -2.69 6.11 -10.47
CA PHE A 145 -2.33 5.15 -9.44
C PHE A 145 -1.40 5.77 -8.39
N PHE A 146 -1.67 5.42 -7.12
CA PHE A 146 -0.94 5.84 -5.95
C PHE A 146 -0.63 4.63 -5.06
N PHE A 147 0.52 4.66 -4.40
CA PHE A 147 0.97 3.59 -3.53
C PHE A 147 1.42 4.15 -2.19
N ILE A 148 0.81 3.70 -1.10
CA ILE A 148 1.22 4.04 0.27
C ILE A 148 1.84 2.80 0.91
N PHE A 149 3.08 2.94 1.35
CA PHE A 149 3.74 1.93 2.17
C PHE A 149 3.56 2.29 3.66
N LEU A 150 2.89 1.43 4.42
CA LEU A 150 2.59 1.64 5.83
C LEU A 150 3.55 0.82 6.70
N ASP A 151 4.39 1.48 7.48
CA ASP A 151 5.39 0.81 8.33
C ASP A 151 5.42 1.36 9.77
N ILE A 152 6.17 0.73 10.66
CA ILE A 152 6.24 1.04 12.09
C ILE A 152 6.91 2.39 12.37
N ALA A 153 7.75 2.88 11.46
CA ALA A 153 8.54 4.09 11.66
C ALA A 153 8.81 4.81 10.33
N PRO A 154 9.23 6.09 10.36
CA PRO A 154 9.61 6.82 9.16
C PRO A 154 10.72 6.13 8.38
N VAL A 155 10.67 6.23 7.05
CA VAL A 155 11.58 5.51 6.14
C VAL A 155 13.06 5.75 6.47
N ASP A 156 13.43 6.98 6.84
CA ASP A 156 14.81 7.35 7.17
C ASP A 156 15.29 6.80 8.51
N LYS A 157 14.38 6.42 9.41
CA LYS A 157 14.73 5.76 10.68
C LYS A 157 14.95 4.26 10.51
N LEU A 158 14.31 3.65 9.51
CA LEU A 158 14.45 2.22 9.22
C LEU A 158 15.58 1.94 8.23
N THR A 159 15.88 2.87 7.32
CA THR A 159 16.87 2.64 6.26
C THR A 159 18.27 2.39 6.83
N ARG A 160 18.94 1.35 6.32
CA ARG A 160 20.37 1.09 6.57
C ARG A 160 21.16 1.17 5.29
N ARG A 161 22.40 1.66 5.35
CA ARG A 161 23.31 1.68 4.20
C ARG A 161 23.90 0.28 3.98
N LYS A 162 23.20 -0.54 3.19
CA LYS A 162 23.60 -1.89 2.80
C LYS A 162 23.65 -2.06 1.28
N SER A 163 24.30 -3.13 0.82
CA SER A 163 24.40 -3.43 -0.62
C SER A 163 23.08 -4.02 -1.15
N LYS A 164 22.88 -3.98 -2.47
CA LYS A 164 21.68 -4.54 -3.11
C LYS A 164 21.62 -6.05 -2.90
N GLU A 165 22.77 -6.71 -2.94
CA GLU A 165 22.90 -8.16 -2.78
C GLU A 165 22.45 -8.60 -1.38
N GLU A 166 22.85 -7.86 -0.33
CA GLU A 166 22.45 -8.13 1.05
C GLU A 166 20.94 -7.95 1.26
N VAL A 167 20.36 -6.91 0.63
CA VAL A 167 18.92 -6.62 0.72
C VAL A 167 18.10 -7.71 0.04
N LEU A 168 18.53 -8.15 -1.14
CA LEU A 168 17.81 -9.14 -1.97
C LEU A 168 18.04 -10.58 -1.50
N THR A 169 18.92 -10.79 -0.53
CA THR A 169 19.13 -12.12 0.05
C THR A 169 17.84 -12.54 0.78
N PRO A 170 17.22 -13.67 0.38
CA PRO A 170 16.03 -14.19 1.05
C PRO A 170 16.31 -14.39 2.53
N SER A 171 15.34 -14.02 3.36
CA SER A 171 15.41 -14.18 4.79
C SER A 171 14.04 -14.54 5.36
N LYS A 172 14.01 -14.86 6.66
CA LYS A 172 12.77 -15.23 7.34
C LYS A 172 11.76 -14.09 7.49
N GLY A 173 12.15 -12.87 7.08
CA GLY A 173 11.28 -11.70 7.04
C GLY A 173 10.96 -11.15 8.43
N GLU A 174 11.96 -11.19 9.31
CA GLU A 174 11.80 -10.86 10.73
C GLU A 174 11.86 -9.35 11.00
N TYR A 175 11.40 -8.94 12.19
CA TYR A 175 11.37 -7.55 12.60
C TYR A 175 12.73 -6.83 12.57
N ASN A 176 13.82 -7.53 12.85
CA ASN A 176 15.18 -6.98 12.78
C ASN A 176 15.62 -6.65 11.34
N GLU A 177 14.86 -7.08 10.33
CA GLU A 177 15.15 -6.88 8.91
C GLU A 177 14.28 -5.80 8.25
N LYS A 178 13.44 -5.07 9.01
CA LYS A 178 12.56 -3.99 8.50
C LYS A 178 13.28 -2.94 7.66
N TRP A 179 14.57 -2.75 7.91
CA TRP A 179 15.44 -1.92 7.09
C TRP A 179 15.50 -2.35 5.60
N LYS A 180 15.26 -3.62 5.27
CA LYS A 180 15.17 -4.13 3.89
C LYS A 180 13.96 -3.54 3.16
N SER A 181 12.79 -3.50 3.80
CA SER A 181 11.58 -2.88 3.23
C SER A 181 11.81 -1.40 2.92
N ALA A 182 12.36 -0.66 3.90
CA ALA A 182 12.69 0.75 3.72
C ALA A 182 13.74 0.97 2.62
N TRP A 183 14.75 0.09 2.54
CA TRP A 183 15.75 0.14 1.47
C TRP A 183 15.13 -0.07 0.09
N ILE A 184 14.30 -1.11 -0.09
CA ILE A 184 13.65 -1.43 -1.37
C ILE A 184 12.71 -0.29 -1.78
N TYR A 185 11.91 0.21 -0.84
CA TYR A 185 11.06 1.38 -1.07
C TYR A 185 11.88 2.58 -1.57
N LYS A 186 12.97 2.96 -0.87
CA LYS A 186 13.83 4.08 -1.29
C LYS A 186 14.51 3.81 -2.63
N TYR A 187 14.88 2.56 -2.90
CA TYR A 187 15.51 2.15 -4.15
C TYR A 187 14.59 2.38 -5.35
N TYR A 188 13.28 2.17 -5.20
CA TYR A 188 12.28 2.50 -6.22
C TYR A 188 11.90 3.98 -6.23
N LYS A 189 11.63 4.57 -5.06
CA LYS A 189 11.18 5.97 -4.90
C LYS A 189 12.23 6.99 -5.36
N ASN A 190 13.49 6.79 -4.98
CA ASN A 190 14.58 7.77 -5.18
C ASN A 190 15.62 7.30 -6.20
N GLY A 191 15.55 6.03 -6.62
CA GLY A 191 16.50 5.46 -7.57
C GLY A 191 17.92 5.33 -7.00
N ARG A 192 18.91 5.32 -7.89
CA ARG A 192 20.34 5.28 -7.56
C ARG A 192 21.14 6.07 -8.59
N ASN A 193 22.17 6.78 -8.14
CA ASN A 193 23.04 7.60 -9.01
C ASN A 193 22.23 8.56 -9.91
N ASN A 194 21.24 9.25 -9.33
CA ASN A 194 20.32 10.16 -10.03
C ASN A 194 19.52 9.51 -11.16
N SER A 195 19.27 8.20 -11.06
CA SER A 195 18.50 7.45 -12.05
C SER A 195 17.41 6.62 -11.38
N LEU A 196 16.16 6.75 -11.86
CA LEU A 196 15.02 5.89 -11.51
C LEU A 196 15.03 4.55 -12.27
N ARG A 197 16.16 4.17 -12.87
CA ARG A 197 16.35 2.88 -13.53
C ARG A 197 15.85 1.67 -12.72
N PRO A 198 16.03 1.59 -11.38
CA PRO A 198 15.45 0.49 -10.60
C PRO A 198 13.93 0.35 -10.76
N LEU A 199 13.21 1.47 -10.77
CA LEU A 199 11.77 1.49 -10.95
C LEU A 199 11.40 1.18 -12.42
N THR A 200 12.14 1.73 -13.38
CA THR A 200 11.98 1.40 -14.80
C THR A 200 12.10 -0.11 -15.05
N GLU A 201 13.16 -0.75 -14.53
CA GLU A 201 13.39 -2.19 -14.66
C GLU A 201 12.28 -3.01 -13.98
N ALA A 202 11.81 -2.58 -12.80
CA ALA A 202 10.70 -3.26 -12.10
C ALA A 202 9.38 -3.20 -12.87
N LEU A 203 9.18 -2.19 -13.73
CA LEU A 203 7.98 -1.96 -14.50
C LEU A 203 8.09 -2.41 -15.97
N GLU A 204 9.19 -3.05 -16.36
CA GLU A 204 9.33 -3.59 -17.72
C GLU A 204 8.13 -4.47 -18.10
N GLY A 205 7.56 -4.20 -19.27
CA GLY A 205 6.38 -4.89 -19.80
C GLY A 205 5.03 -4.34 -19.32
N ILE A 206 5.00 -3.28 -18.49
CA ILE A 206 3.78 -2.57 -18.12
C ILE A 206 3.72 -1.24 -18.87
N GLU A 207 2.59 -0.97 -19.54
CA GLU A 207 2.31 0.35 -20.10
C GLU A 207 1.95 1.28 -18.94
N ALA A 208 2.84 2.22 -18.62
CA ALA A 208 2.70 3.08 -17.45
C ALA A 208 3.11 4.53 -17.78
N PRO A 209 2.65 5.52 -16.97
CA PRO A 209 3.14 6.89 -17.05
C PRO A 209 4.66 7.02 -16.83
N PRO A 210 5.25 8.21 -17.03
CA PRO A 210 6.66 8.45 -16.73
C PRO A 210 7.03 8.01 -15.29
N VAL A 211 8.19 7.37 -15.15
CA VAL A 211 8.63 6.78 -13.87
C VAL A 211 8.80 7.83 -12.77
N GLU A 212 9.06 9.09 -13.12
CA GLU A 212 9.12 10.21 -12.19
C GLU A 212 7.74 10.50 -11.57
N SER A 213 6.68 10.42 -12.37
CA SER A 213 5.29 10.56 -11.89
C SER A 213 4.95 9.40 -10.94
N ILE A 214 5.27 8.18 -11.34
CA ILE A 214 5.03 6.97 -10.51
C ILE A 214 5.79 7.07 -9.19
N ALA A 215 7.08 7.37 -9.24
CA ALA A 215 7.90 7.58 -8.05
C ALA A 215 7.28 8.68 -7.18
N SER A 216 6.87 9.81 -7.75
CA SER A 216 6.23 10.88 -6.99
C SER A 216 4.89 10.48 -6.33
N ASN A 217 4.21 9.44 -6.84
CA ASN A 217 2.96 8.88 -6.31
C ASN A 217 3.18 7.69 -5.35
N MET A 218 4.43 7.41 -4.98
CA MET A 218 4.76 6.52 -3.85
C MET A 218 4.87 7.35 -2.56
N GLY A 219 4.01 7.07 -1.60
CA GLY A 219 3.98 7.66 -0.26
C GLY A 219 4.39 6.67 0.84
N TRP A 220 4.78 7.21 1.99
CA TRP A 220 5.17 6.45 3.17
C TRP A 220 4.38 6.93 4.39
N LEU A 221 3.65 6.02 5.03
CA LEU A 221 2.86 6.32 6.22
C LEU A 221 3.39 5.53 7.42
N THR A 222 3.27 6.07 8.62
CA THR A 222 3.54 5.30 9.83
C THR A 222 2.26 4.78 10.46
N TRP A 223 2.35 3.62 11.14
CA TRP A 223 1.25 3.10 11.93
C TRP A 223 0.74 4.10 12.97
N SER A 224 1.64 4.85 13.62
CA SER A 224 1.24 5.90 14.55
C SER A 224 0.37 6.98 13.90
N ASP A 225 0.71 7.41 12.68
CA ASP A 225 -0.05 8.45 11.96
C ASP A 225 -1.43 7.93 11.54
N LEU A 226 -1.49 6.69 11.03
CA LEU A 226 -2.77 6.04 10.70
C LEU A 226 -3.66 5.90 11.94
N PHE A 227 -3.15 5.31 13.03
CA PHE A 227 -3.91 5.11 14.25
C PHE A 227 -4.38 6.43 14.84
N LYS A 228 -3.52 7.44 14.89
CA LYS A 228 -3.87 8.77 15.39
C LYS A 228 -4.98 9.39 14.55
N SER A 229 -4.88 9.35 13.22
CA SER A 229 -5.87 9.94 12.31
C SER A 229 -7.22 9.25 12.43
N VAL A 230 -7.25 7.92 12.46
CA VAL A 230 -8.48 7.13 12.62
C VAL A 230 -9.09 7.35 14.01
N LEU A 231 -8.28 7.35 15.08
CA LEU A 231 -8.76 7.58 16.44
C LEU A 231 -9.33 8.99 16.60
N GLN A 232 -8.62 10.01 16.09
CA GLN A 232 -9.09 11.39 16.10
C GLN A 232 -10.44 11.49 15.42
N GLY A 233 -10.58 10.90 14.22
CA GLY A 233 -11.87 10.69 13.60
C GLY A 233 -12.85 10.09 14.60
N ALA A 234 -12.65 8.86 15.06
CA ALA A 234 -13.60 8.17 15.92
C ALA A 234 -14.09 8.97 17.15
N VAL A 235 -13.23 9.78 17.78
CA VAL A 235 -13.56 10.53 19.01
C VAL A 235 -14.05 11.96 18.78
N THR A 236 -13.75 12.60 17.65
CA THR A 236 -14.28 13.93 17.35
C THR A 236 -15.60 13.79 16.61
N GLY A 237 -16.68 14.07 17.35
CA GLY A 237 -18.06 14.19 16.85
C GLY A 237 -18.37 15.62 16.46
#